data_AF-A0A9C6TLU5-F1
#
_entry.id   AF-A0A9C6TLU5-F1
#
_cell.length_a   1.000
_cell.length_b   1.000
_cell.length_c   1.000
_cell.angle_alpha   90.00
_cell.angle_beta   90.00
_cell.angle_gamma   90.00
#
_symmetry.space_group_name_H-M   'P 1'
#
loop_
_entity.id
_entity.type
_entity.pdbx_description
1 polymer ?
#
loop_
_entity_poly.entity_id
_entity_poly.type
_entity_poly.pdbx_seq_one_letter_code
_entity_poly.pdbx_strand_id
1 'polypeptide(L)'
;MAEVGERKKLSHGLLSCFCGHGITKEEPVQSAVSDEDGITTRSSRTSTAAAVDHNLLGKIAGAFKELAEVVAAASNNAEEVVEVAAFARACSFVAPLFGLVGFHFKFIEMDYVTKVNDLMEASKSFKTLESMVDEDVKTNTVRKQGSHSRNLLKIKRGLDFLRLLFDQILLTDRWTHNIIMASILPCLSYVRDAVSKAYTEIFHLRHGWALRKAVSSRLHHIPTKQQLFRKLNQDESSGRVLMQAYVTASPALLQYIDNIFLSRELGIDW
;
A
#
# COMPACT_ATOMS: atom_id res chain seq x y z
N MET A 1 20.62 59.47 -11.72
CA MET A 1 20.27 59.44 -10.29
C MET A 1 18.92 58.75 -10.15
N ALA A 2 18.96 57.60 -9.47
CA ALA A 2 17.87 56.79 -8.90
C ALA A 2 16.48 56.80 -9.56
N GLU A 3 16.19 55.74 -10.30
CA GLU A 3 14.84 55.31 -10.67
C GLU A 3 14.31 54.36 -9.57
N VAL A 4 13.09 54.64 -9.11
CA VAL A 4 12.44 54.02 -7.95
C VAL A 4 11.90 52.63 -8.34
N GLY A 5 12.43 51.59 -7.70
CA GLY A 5 12.00 50.21 -7.88
C GLY A 5 10.63 49.92 -7.27
N GLU A 6 9.69 49.48 -8.12
CA GLU A 6 8.36 49.01 -7.72
C GLU A 6 8.43 47.73 -6.86
N ARG A 7 7.73 47.77 -5.73
CA ARG A 7 7.44 46.61 -4.87
C ARG A 7 6.47 45.67 -5.60
N LYS A 8 6.94 44.47 -5.97
CA LYS A 8 6.07 43.35 -6.35
C LYS A 8 5.21 42.94 -5.15
N LYS A 9 3.89 43.14 -5.27
CA LYS A 9 2.87 42.60 -4.36
C LYS A 9 2.89 41.07 -4.42
N LEU A 10 3.07 40.44 -3.26
CA LEU A 10 2.78 39.03 -3.02
C LEU A 10 1.27 38.82 -3.18
N SER A 11 0.89 38.13 -4.27
CA SER A 11 -0.45 37.62 -4.47
C SER A 11 -0.61 36.35 -3.62
N HIS A 12 -1.38 36.46 -2.54
CA HIS A 12 -1.93 35.31 -1.82
C HIS A 12 -2.99 34.63 -2.70
N GLY A 13 -2.57 33.61 -3.45
CA GLY A 13 -3.46 32.68 -4.12
C GLY A 13 -4.01 31.67 -3.11
N LEU A 14 -5.31 31.75 -2.86
CA LEU A 14 -6.10 30.86 -2.00
C LEU A 14 -5.81 29.37 -2.30
N LEU A 15 -5.61 28.61 -1.22
CA LEU A 15 -5.75 27.16 -1.20
C LEU A 15 -7.20 26.78 -1.57
N SER A 16 -7.36 25.95 -2.60
CA SER A 16 -8.55 25.11 -2.74
C SER A 16 -8.14 23.70 -3.18
N CYS A 17 -9.01 22.74 -2.86
CA CYS A 17 -8.94 21.30 -3.13
C CYS A 17 -8.32 20.43 -2.03
N PHE A 18 -9.00 20.36 -0.89
CA PHE A 18 -9.21 19.08 -0.19
C PHE A 18 -10.67 18.61 -0.37
N CYS A 19 -10.82 17.29 -0.44
CA CYS A 19 -12.02 16.51 -0.72
C CYS A 19 -13.27 16.88 0.10
N GLY A 20 -14.44 16.57 -0.48
CA GLY A 20 -15.64 16.18 0.25
C GLY A 20 -16.86 17.07 -0.01
N HIS A 21 -17.79 16.58 -0.84
CA HIS A 21 -19.16 17.10 -0.87
C HIS A 21 -19.83 16.82 0.48
N GLY A 22 -19.91 17.85 1.33
CA GLY A 22 -20.86 17.92 2.44
C GLY A 22 -22.00 18.83 2.04
N ILE A 23 -23.22 18.29 1.99
CA ILE A 23 -24.44 19.09 1.87
C ILE A 23 -24.68 19.74 3.23
N THR A 24 -24.64 21.07 3.29
CA THR A 24 -25.15 21.86 4.41
C THR A 24 -26.32 22.72 3.93
N LYS A 25 -27.43 22.63 4.65
CA LYS A 25 -28.42 23.71 4.79
C LYS A 25 -28.86 23.73 6.26
N GLU A 26 -28.45 24.76 6.98
CA GLU A 26 -29.14 25.29 8.18
C GLU A 26 -30.21 26.29 7.66
N GLU A 27 -31.38 26.54 8.25
CA GLU A 27 -31.81 27.00 9.59
C GLU A 27 -33.39 27.05 9.58
N PRO A 28 -34.16 27.49 10.62
CA PRO A 28 -33.87 27.79 12.04
C PRO A 28 -34.87 27.16 13.07
N VAL A 29 -34.61 27.49 14.34
CA VAL A 29 -35.27 27.14 15.62
C VAL A 29 -36.77 27.48 15.73
N GLN A 30 -37.56 26.57 16.32
CA GLN A 30 -38.76 26.92 17.10
C GLN A 30 -39.04 25.89 18.20
N SER A 31 -39.40 26.43 19.36
CA SER A 31 -39.67 25.78 20.66
C SER A 31 -41.01 25.04 20.73
N ALA A 32 -41.05 23.86 21.32
CA ALA A 32 -42.19 23.37 22.10
C ALA A 32 -41.80 22.15 22.96
N VAL A 33 -42.22 22.21 24.21
CA VAL A 33 -42.14 21.17 25.25
C VAL A 33 -43.21 20.10 25.01
N SER A 34 -42.88 18.82 25.17
CA SER A 34 -43.69 17.82 25.91
C SER A 34 -43.06 16.42 25.83
N ASP A 35 -43.27 15.69 26.93
CA ASP A 35 -42.75 14.39 27.32
C ASP A 35 -43.19 13.21 26.42
N GLU A 36 -42.37 12.15 26.37
CA GLU A 36 -42.73 10.75 26.68
C GLU A 36 -41.75 9.74 26.05
N ASP A 37 -41.65 8.60 26.74
CA ASP A 37 -40.67 7.53 26.67
C ASP A 37 -40.54 6.81 25.31
N GLY A 38 -39.31 6.41 24.97
CA GLY A 38 -39.07 5.58 23.78
C GLY A 38 -37.62 5.14 23.58
N ILE A 39 -37.36 3.89 23.94
CA ILE A 39 -36.13 3.11 23.72
C ILE A 39 -35.49 3.38 22.35
N THR A 40 -34.19 3.74 22.31
CA THR A 40 -33.21 3.19 21.35
C THR A 40 -31.80 3.40 21.88
N THR A 41 -31.19 2.32 22.36
CA THR A 41 -29.78 2.28 22.72
C THR A 41 -28.92 2.54 21.49
N ARG A 42 -28.21 3.67 21.55
CA ARG A 42 -27.20 4.13 20.60
C ARG A 42 -26.17 3.03 20.35
N SER A 43 -26.23 2.45 19.14
CA SER A 43 -25.22 1.50 18.64
C SER A 43 -23.88 2.23 18.48
N SER A 44 -23.06 2.17 19.52
CA SER A 44 -21.64 2.47 19.46
C SER A 44 -20.98 1.41 18.57
N ARG A 45 -20.79 1.72 17.29
CA ARG A 45 -19.88 0.96 16.42
C ARG A 45 -18.45 1.21 16.88
N THR A 46 -18.03 0.44 17.88
CA THR A 46 -16.62 0.16 18.14
C THR A 46 -16.06 -0.50 16.89
N SER A 47 -15.16 0.20 16.19
CA SER A 47 -14.37 -0.44 15.13
C SER A 47 -13.43 -1.44 15.81
N THR A 48 -13.83 -2.70 15.86
CA THR A 48 -12.90 -3.78 16.15
C THR A 48 -11.90 -3.81 15.01
N ALA A 49 -10.65 -3.44 15.30
CA ALA A 49 -9.55 -3.79 14.43
C ALA A 49 -9.61 -5.31 14.28
N ALA A 50 -9.88 -5.80 13.06
CA ALA A 50 -9.90 -7.23 12.79
C ALA A 50 -8.61 -7.82 13.35
N ALA A 51 -8.73 -8.85 14.20
CA ALA A 51 -7.57 -9.52 14.75
C ALA A 51 -6.68 -9.96 13.58
N VAL A 52 -5.41 -9.54 13.61
CA VAL A 52 -4.44 -9.94 12.60
C VAL A 52 -4.34 -11.46 12.66
N ASP A 53 -4.56 -12.11 11.52
CA ASP A 53 -4.44 -13.56 11.39
C ASP A 53 -3.10 -14.02 11.97
N HIS A 54 -3.14 -14.98 12.91
CA HIS A 54 -1.96 -15.50 13.58
C HIS A 54 -0.88 -16.03 12.62
N ASN A 55 -1.23 -16.32 11.36
CA ASN A 55 -0.31 -16.75 10.32
C ASN A 55 -0.24 -15.81 9.10
N LEU A 56 -0.42 -14.50 9.28
CA LEU A 56 -0.43 -13.53 8.17
C LEU A 56 0.84 -13.61 7.30
N LEU A 57 2.03 -13.55 7.91
CA LEU A 57 3.30 -13.64 7.16
C LEU A 57 3.46 -14.99 6.45
N GLY A 58 2.96 -16.08 7.05
CA GLY A 58 3.00 -17.41 6.42
C GLY A 58 2.09 -17.49 5.20
N LYS A 59 0.90 -16.90 5.25
CA LYS A 59 -0.01 -16.80 4.09
C LYS A 59 0.62 -15.99 2.96
N ILE A 60 1.26 -14.87 3.28
CA ILE A 60 1.98 -14.05 2.29
C ILE A 60 3.13 -14.85 1.69
N ALA A 61 3.99 -15.44 2.52
CA ALA A 61 5.14 -16.21 2.04
C ALA A 61 4.72 -17.39 1.15
N GLY A 62 3.71 -18.16 1.56
CA GLY A 62 3.17 -19.29 0.79
C GLY A 62 2.57 -18.84 -0.54
N ALA A 63 1.66 -17.86 -0.52
CA ALA A 63 0.97 -17.41 -1.72
C ALA A 63 1.94 -16.81 -2.77
N PHE A 64 2.94 -16.04 -2.34
CA PHE A 64 3.92 -15.49 -3.28
C PHE A 64 4.93 -16.52 -3.77
N LYS A 65 5.21 -17.58 -2.99
CA LYS A 65 6.00 -18.72 -3.45
C LYS A 65 5.25 -19.50 -4.54
N GLU A 66 3.97 -19.82 -4.33
CA GLU A 66 3.12 -20.48 -5.32
C GLU A 66 3.04 -19.66 -6.62
N LEU A 67 2.83 -18.35 -6.53
CA LEU A 67 2.82 -17.47 -7.71
C LEU A 67 4.17 -17.43 -8.44
N ALA A 68 5.28 -17.48 -7.71
CA ALA A 68 6.61 -17.54 -8.32
C ALA A 68 6.86 -18.87 -9.05
N GLU A 69 6.38 -19.98 -8.50
CA GLU A 69 6.42 -21.30 -9.14
C GLU A 69 5.60 -21.31 -10.44
N VAL A 70 4.40 -20.74 -10.43
CA VAL A 70 3.57 -20.57 -11.63
C VAL A 70 4.29 -19.74 -12.70
N VAL A 71 4.93 -18.62 -12.33
CA VAL A 71 5.70 -17.79 -13.28
C VAL A 71 6.91 -18.54 -13.84
N ALA A 72 7.58 -19.34 -13.02
CA ALA A 72 8.71 -20.15 -13.48
C ALA A 72 8.25 -21.25 -14.45
N ALA A 73 7.10 -21.87 -14.21
CA ALA A 73 6.52 -22.87 -15.09
C ALA A 73 5.98 -22.25 -16.40
N ALA A 74 5.36 -21.07 -16.33
CA ALA A 74 4.93 -20.27 -17.48
C ALA A 74 6.08 -19.98 -18.46
N SER A 75 7.28 -19.76 -17.92
CA SER A 75 8.48 -19.51 -18.73
C SER A 75 8.96 -20.74 -19.51
N ASN A 76 8.54 -21.94 -19.08
CA ASN A 76 8.90 -23.21 -19.71
C ASN A 76 7.76 -23.79 -20.58
N ASN A 77 6.50 -23.47 -20.26
CA ASN A 77 5.30 -23.97 -20.94
C ASN A 77 4.27 -22.83 -21.08
N ALA A 78 3.81 -22.56 -22.31
CA ALA A 78 2.94 -21.41 -22.64
C ALA A 78 1.49 -21.48 -22.08
N GLU A 79 1.09 -22.58 -21.43
CA GLU A 79 -0.27 -22.76 -20.87
C GLU A 79 -0.40 -22.31 -19.41
N GLU A 80 0.69 -22.26 -18.65
CA GLU A 80 0.66 -21.75 -17.28
C GLU A 80 0.83 -20.23 -17.30
N VAL A 81 -0.12 -19.53 -16.70
CA VAL A 81 -0.23 -18.07 -16.70
C VAL A 81 -0.76 -17.63 -15.35
N VAL A 82 -0.39 -16.43 -14.91
CA VAL A 82 -0.82 -15.96 -13.60
C VAL A 82 -2.31 -15.60 -13.64
N GLU A 83 -3.12 -16.38 -12.92
CA GLU A 83 -4.55 -16.12 -12.81
C GLU A 83 -4.84 -14.86 -11.98
N VAL A 84 -5.80 -14.05 -12.43
CA VAL A 84 -6.20 -12.82 -11.73
C VAL A 84 -6.70 -13.15 -10.32
N ALA A 85 -7.48 -14.23 -10.18
CA ALA A 85 -8.02 -14.67 -8.89
C ALA A 85 -6.91 -15.05 -7.91
N ALA A 86 -5.91 -15.83 -8.35
CA ALA A 86 -4.79 -16.23 -7.51
C ALA A 86 -3.95 -15.02 -7.07
N PHE A 87 -3.64 -14.12 -8.01
CA PHE A 87 -2.90 -12.90 -7.73
C PHE A 87 -3.65 -11.98 -6.75
N ALA A 88 -4.94 -11.72 -6.99
CA ALA A 88 -5.75 -10.85 -6.13
C ALA A 88 -5.90 -11.42 -4.72
N ARG A 89 -6.09 -12.74 -4.58
CA ARG A 89 -6.09 -13.42 -3.27
C ARG A 89 -4.77 -13.22 -2.54
N ALA A 90 -3.62 -13.44 -3.19
CA ALA A 90 -2.31 -13.23 -2.58
C ALA A 90 -2.12 -11.77 -2.12
N CYS A 91 -2.55 -10.80 -2.93
CA CYS A 91 -2.51 -9.39 -2.59
C CYS A 91 -3.43 -9.05 -1.40
N SER A 92 -4.57 -9.74 -1.25
CA SER A 92 -5.46 -9.51 -0.10
C SER A 92 -4.80 -9.84 1.24
N PHE A 93 -3.88 -10.82 1.28
CA PHE A 93 -3.10 -11.12 2.48
C PHE A 93 -2.11 -10.01 2.85
N VAL A 94 -1.70 -9.18 1.89
CA VAL A 94 -0.77 -8.06 2.15
C VAL A 94 -1.50 -6.86 2.77
N ALA A 95 -2.78 -6.66 2.47
CA ALA A 95 -3.53 -5.48 2.88
C ALA A 95 -3.43 -5.15 4.39
N PRO A 96 -3.58 -6.11 5.33
CA PRO A 96 -3.47 -5.82 6.76
C PRO A 96 -2.11 -5.26 7.18
N LEU A 97 -1.02 -5.55 6.45
CA LEU A 97 0.32 -5.03 6.76
C LEU A 97 0.39 -3.51 6.67
N PHE A 98 -0.30 -2.91 5.70
CA PHE A 98 -0.38 -1.45 5.58
C PHE A 98 -1.16 -0.81 6.74
N GLY A 99 -2.03 -1.55 7.41
CA GLY A 99 -2.72 -1.12 8.64
C GLY A 99 -1.84 -1.22 9.90
N LEU A 100 -0.81 -2.07 9.92
CA LEU A 100 0.03 -2.30 11.11
C LEU A 100 0.89 -1.09 11.51
N VAL A 101 1.21 -0.22 10.55
CA VAL A 101 1.88 1.07 10.79
C VAL A 101 0.98 2.11 11.48
N GLY A 102 -0.30 1.77 11.74
CA GLY A 102 -1.22 2.55 12.57
C GLY A 102 -2.13 3.49 11.79
N PHE A 103 -3.08 4.13 12.49
CA PHE A 103 -4.14 4.97 11.91
C PHE A 103 -3.61 6.06 10.96
N HIS A 104 -2.40 6.57 11.23
CA HIS A 104 -1.73 7.59 10.42
C HIS A 104 -1.49 7.16 8.96
N PHE A 105 -1.47 5.86 8.66
CA PHE A 105 -1.26 5.32 7.33
C PHE A 105 -2.49 4.60 6.76
N LYS A 106 -3.65 4.68 7.44
CA LYS A 106 -4.89 4.02 7.03
C LYS A 106 -5.35 4.37 5.61
N PHE A 107 -5.00 5.58 5.13
CA PHE A 107 -5.29 5.98 3.76
C PHE A 107 -4.55 5.13 2.72
N ILE A 108 -3.34 4.64 3.03
CA ILE A 108 -2.55 3.76 2.16
C ILE A 108 -3.18 2.38 2.10
N GLU A 109 -3.55 1.84 3.27
CA GLU A 109 -4.28 0.58 3.37
C GLU A 109 -5.57 0.61 2.55
N MET A 110 -6.39 1.66 2.72
CA MET A 110 -7.66 1.80 2.01
C MET A 110 -7.46 1.92 0.50
N ASP A 111 -6.46 2.71 0.06
CA ASP A 111 -6.12 2.85 -1.35
C ASP A 111 -5.67 1.52 -1.97
N TYR A 112 -4.90 0.71 -1.23
CA TYR A 112 -4.47 -0.63 -1.65
C TYR A 112 -5.65 -1.63 -1.69
N VAL A 113 -6.43 -1.73 -0.61
CA VAL A 113 -7.61 -2.61 -0.49
C VAL A 113 -8.59 -2.36 -1.62
N THR A 114 -8.88 -1.10 -1.93
CA THR A 114 -9.81 -0.73 -3.02
C THR A 114 -9.37 -1.32 -4.36
N LYS A 115 -8.06 -1.33 -4.64
CA LYS A 115 -7.52 -1.86 -5.90
C LYS A 115 -7.48 -3.39 -5.91
N VAL A 116 -7.23 -4.01 -4.76
CA VAL A 116 -7.24 -5.47 -4.65
C VAL A 116 -8.67 -5.96 -4.86
N ASN A 117 -9.65 -5.28 -4.27
CA ASN A 117 -11.07 -5.59 -4.47
C ASN A 117 -11.49 -5.42 -5.93
N ASP A 118 -10.99 -4.40 -6.63
CA ASP A 118 -11.20 -4.23 -8.07
C ASP A 118 -10.69 -5.44 -8.87
N LEU A 119 -9.48 -5.92 -8.59
CA LEU A 119 -8.93 -7.12 -9.24
C LEU A 119 -9.67 -8.40 -8.85
N MET A 120 -10.13 -8.53 -7.60
CA MET A 120 -10.97 -9.65 -7.18
C MET A 120 -12.28 -9.67 -7.97
N GLU A 121 -12.91 -8.51 -8.19
CA GLU A 121 -14.10 -8.42 -9.01
C GLU A 121 -13.81 -8.75 -10.48
N ALA A 122 -12.73 -8.17 -11.03
CA ALA A 122 -12.27 -8.42 -12.39
C ALA A 122 -11.96 -9.91 -12.65
N SER A 123 -11.51 -10.65 -11.63
CA SER A 123 -11.19 -12.08 -11.75
C SER A 123 -12.38 -12.98 -12.12
N LYS A 124 -13.62 -12.47 -12.01
CA LYS A 124 -14.82 -13.18 -12.47
C LYS A 124 -14.97 -13.17 -13.99
N SER A 125 -14.35 -12.17 -14.64
CA SER A 125 -14.46 -11.95 -16.10
C SER A 125 -13.15 -12.23 -16.83
N PHE A 126 -12.01 -12.10 -16.16
CA PHE A 126 -10.69 -12.29 -16.74
C PHE A 126 -9.95 -13.44 -16.05
N LYS A 127 -9.52 -14.43 -16.85
CA LYS A 127 -8.77 -15.56 -16.33
C LYS A 127 -7.35 -15.15 -15.93
N THR A 128 -6.64 -14.43 -16.79
CA THR A 128 -5.19 -14.12 -16.63
C THR A 128 -4.93 -12.63 -16.52
N LEU A 129 -3.81 -12.25 -15.90
CA LEU A 129 -3.39 -10.85 -15.81
C LEU A 129 -3.21 -10.21 -17.19
N GLU A 130 -2.68 -10.94 -18.17
CA GLU A 130 -2.54 -10.48 -19.55
C GLU A 130 -3.88 -10.20 -20.20
N SER A 131 -4.82 -11.13 -20.11
CA SER A 131 -6.15 -10.97 -20.73
C SER A 131 -6.90 -9.75 -20.19
N MET A 132 -6.69 -9.43 -18.92
CA MET A 132 -7.25 -8.26 -18.27
C MET A 132 -6.60 -6.96 -18.76
N VAL A 133 -5.28 -6.94 -18.94
CA VAL A 133 -4.57 -5.78 -19.51
C VAL A 133 -4.89 -5.61 -20.99
N ASP A 134 -5.02 -6.70 -21.74
CA ASP A 134 -5.36 -6.69 -23.16
C ASP A 134 -6.72 -6.05 -23.40
N GLU A 135 -7.68 -6.24 -22.51
CA GLU A 135 -8.99 -5.60 -22.62
C GLU A 135 -8.92 -4.08 -22.44
N ASP A 136 -8.14 -3.60 -21.47
CA ASP A 136 -7.89 -2.18 -21.27
C ASP A 136 -7.09 -1.56 -22.45
N VAL A 137 -6.23 -2.34 -23.11
CA VAL A 137 -5.53 -1.92 -24.33
C VAL A 137 -6.53 -1.77 -25.48
N LYS A 138 -7.37 -2.80 -25.73
CA LYS A 138 -8.38 -2.79 -26.80
C LYS A 138 -9.35 -1.61 -26.66
N THR A 139 -9.73 -1.29 -25.42
CA THR A 139 -10.68 -0.22 -25.12
C THR A 139 -10.00 1.14 -24.88
N ASN A 140 -8.67 1.22 -25.00
CA ASN A 140 -7.86 2.42 -24.78
C ASN A 140 -8.09 3.07 -23.40
N THR A 141 -8.24 2.24 -22.35
CA THR A 141 -8.50 2.65 -20.96
C THR A 141 -7.34 2.38 -20.02
N VAL A 142 -6.21 1.82 -20.48
CA VAL A 142 -5.04 1.44 -19.65
C VAL A 142 -4.71 2.45 -18.54
N ARG A 143 -4.61 3.75 -18.88
CA ARG A 143 -4.22 4.80 -17.92
C ARG A 143 -5.40 5.51 -17.23
N LYS A 144 -6.64 5.17 -17.59
CA LYS A 144 -7.86 5.76 -17.02
C LYS A 144 -7.90 5.49 -15.52
N GLN A 145 -8.42 6.45 -14.75
CA GLN A 145 -8.60 6.24 -13.32
C GLN A 145 -9.60 5.10 -13.09
N GLY A 146 -9.20 4.13 -12.27
CA GLY A 146 -10.02 2.95 -11.95
C GLY A 146 -9.91 1.81 -12.96
N SER A 147 -9.12 1.92 -14.04
CA SER A 147 -8.87 0.77 -14.91
C SER A 147 -8.10 -0.33 -14.17
N HIS A 148 -8.35 -1.57 -14.57
CA HIS A 148 -7.72 -2.74 -13.96
C HIS A 148 -6.21 -2.71 -14.17
N SER A 149 -5.73 -2.29 -15.34
CA SER A 149 -4.31 -2.11 -15.65
C SER A 149 -3.64 -1.10 -14.73
N ARG A 150 -4.28 0.04 -14.48
CA ARG A 150 -3.75 1.06 -13.57
C ARG A 150 -3.74 0.56 -12.13
N ASN A 151 -4.76 -0.18 -11.71
CA ASN A 151 -4.85 -0.74 -10.37
C ASN A 151 -3.80 -1.83 -10.16
N LEU A 152 -3.58 -2.71 -11.15
CA LEU A 152 -2.51 -3.71 -11.17
C LEU A 152 -1.13 -3.06 -10.99
N LEU A 153 -0.82 -2.03 -11.78
CA LEU A 153 0.48 -1.35 -11.68
C LEU A 153 0.70 -0.68 -10.31
N LYS A 154 -0.36 -0.11 -9.72
CA LYS A 154 -0.32 0.47 -8.37
C LYS A 154 -0.14 -0.60 -7.29
N ILE A 155 -0.79 -1.76 -7.41
CA ILE A 155 -0.59 -2.88 -6.50
C ILE A 155 0.83 -3.43 -6.60
N LYS A 156 1.34 -3.62 -7.82
CA LYS A 156 2.73 -4.03 -8.07
C LYS A 156 3.72 -3.13 -7.34
N ARG A 157 3.54 -1.81 -7.41
CA ARG A 157 4.36 -0.84 -6.65
C ARG A 157 4.24 -1.03 -5.13
N GLY A 158 3.03 -1.28 -4.62
CA GLY A 158 2.84 -1.60 -3.20
C GLY A 158 3.58 -2.87 -2.77
N LEU A 159 3.61 -3.88 -3.63
CA LEU A 159 4.36 -5.13 -3.40
C LEU A 159 5.88 -4.91 -3.47
N ASP A 160 6.37 -4.14 -4.43
CA ASP A 160 7.79 -3.73 -4.49
C ASP A 160 8.22 -2.96 -3.24
N PHE A 161 7.35 -2.06 -2.76
CA PHE A 161 7.58 -1.36 -1.51
C PHE A 161 7.66 -2.33 -0.33
N LEU A 162 6.76 -3.31 -0.24
CA LEU A 162 6.80 -4.31 0.81
C LEU A 162 8.09 -5.15 0.75
N ARG A 163 8.52 -5.53 -0.45
CA ARG A 163 9.76 -6.29 -0.68
C ARG A 163 10.96 -5.52 -0.17
N LEU A 164 11.10 -4.26 -0.58
CA LEU A 164 12.19 -3.40 -0.11
C LEU A 164 12.10 -3.14 1.39
N LEU A 165 10.90 -2.97 1.95
CA LEU A 165 10.72 -2.82 3.39
C LEU A 165 11.24 -4.04 4.14
N PHE A 166 10.83 -5.25 3.74
CA PHE A 166 11.28 -6.50 4.36
C PHE A 166 12.78 -6.71 4.18
N ASP A 167 13.32 -6.48 2.99
CA ASP A 167 14.76 -6.59 2.74
C ASP A 167 15.55 -5.60 3.61
N GLN A 168 15.09 -4.35 3.70
CA GLN A 168 15.68 -3.36 4.59
C GLN A 168 15.57 -3.79 6.05
N ILE A 169 14.45 -4.37 6.51
CA ILE A 169 14.22 -4.96 7.87
C ILE A 169 15.10 -6.20 8.16
N LEU A 170 15.54 -6.92 7.14
CA LEU A 170 16.43 -8.06 7.29
C LEU A 170 17.91 -7.66 7.26
N LEU A 171 18.26 -6.59 6.53
CA LEU A 171 19.61 -6.09 6.35
C LEU A 171 20.22 -5.52 7.64
N THR A 172 19.58 -4.54 8.26
CA THR A 172 20.12 -3.87 9.46
C THR A 172 20.13 -4.78 10.68
N ASP A 173 19.33 -5.85 10.71
CA ASP A 173 19.51 -6.91 11.70
C ASP A 173 20.87 -7.60 11.59
N ARG A 174 21.34 -7.87 10.36
CA ARG A 174 22.69 -8.43 10.15
C ARG A 174 23.77 -7.48 10.66
N TRP A 175 23.55 -6.17 10.51
CA TRP A 175 24.44 -5.14 11.04
C TRP A 175 24.37 -5.03 12.57
N THR A 176 23.20 -5.22 13.18
CA THR A 176 22.98 -5.10 14.64
C THR A 176 23.54 -6.30 15.40
N HIS A 177 23.63 -7.48 14.78
CA HIS A 177 24.36 -8.63 15.36
C HIS A 177 25.88 -8.42 15.47
N ASN A 178 26.43 -7.35 14.89
CA ASN A 178 27.76 -6.86 15.22
C ASN A 178 27.68 -6.09 16.54
N ILE A 179 28.25 -6.66 17.62
CA ILE A 179 28.15 -6.16 19.01
C ILE A 179 28.47 -4.66 19.14
N ILE A 180 29.37 -4.13 18.30
CA ILE A 180 29.76 -2.72 18.33
C ILE A 180 28.64 -1.81 17.81
N MET A 181 27.88 -2.24 16.81
CA MET A 181 26.82 -1.42 16.19
C MET A 181 25.52 -1.42 17.02
N ALA A 182 25.22 -2.52 17.71
CA ALA A 182 24.03 -2.64 18.58
C ALA A 182 23.98 -1.59 19.69
N SER A 183 25.14 -1.21 20.24
CA SER A 183 25.24 -0.20 21.30
C SER A 183 25.19 1.24 20.80
N ILE A 184 25.36 1.47 19.50
CA ILE A 184 25.46 2.82 18.91
C ILE A 184 24.15 3.25 18.23
N LEU A 185 23.38 2.31 17.68
CA LEU A 185 22.13 2.58 16.96
C LEU A 185 20.89 2.18 17.78
N PRO A 186 20.04 3.12 18.20
CA PRO A 186 18.77 2.78 18.85
C PRO A 186 17.85 2.06 17.86
N CYS A 187 17.43 0.84 18.20
CA CYS A 187 16.54 -0.04 17.43
C CYS A 187 15.21 0.63 16.97
N LEU A 188 14.82 1.74 17.61
CA LEU A 188 13.66 2.56 17.25
C LEU A 188 13.79 3.23 15.87
N SER A 189 14.99 3.64 15.43
CA SER A 189 15.13 4.33 14.14
C SER A 189 15.01 3.37 12.96
N TYR A 190 15.24 2.07 13.18
CA TYR A 190 15.48 1.15 12.08
C TYR A 190 14.25 0.91 11.20
N VAL A 191 13.10 0.52 11.76
CA VAL A 191 11.88 0.28 10.96
C VAL A 191 11.44 1.55 10.25
N ARG A 192 11.58 2.70 10.91
CA ARG A 192 11.30 4.00 10.31
C ARG A 192 12.22 4.28 9.12
N ASP A 193 13.52 4.04 9.28
CA ASP A 193 14.52 4.27 8.24
C ASP A 193 14.30 3.28 7.07
N ALA A 194 13.94 2.03 7.35
CA ALA A 194 13.55 1.04 6.35
C ALA A 194 12.32 1.48 5.53
N VAL A 195 11.26 1.95 6.20
CA VAL A 195 10.07 2.51 5.53
C VAL A 195 10.43 3.76 4.72
N SER A 196 11.24 4.66 5.27
CA SER A 196 11.65 5.88 4.58
C SER A 196 12.46 5.59 3.32
N LYS A 197 13.37 4.60 3.37
CA LYS A 197 14.15 4.14 2.22
C LYS A 197 13.24 3.50 1.18
N ALA A 198 12.45 2.50 1.55
CA ALA A 198 11.54 1.82 0.63
C ALA A 198 10.55 2.80 -0.02
N TYR A 199 10.03 3.77 0.73
CA TYR A 199 9.15 4.80 0.19
C TYR A 199 9.86 5.69 -0.82
N THR A 200 11.09 6.11 -0.51
CA THR A 200 11.88 6.95 -1.41
C THR A 200 12.13 6.23 -2.73
N GLU A 201 12.59 4.97 -2.67
CA GLU A 201 12.88 4.18 -3.88
C GLU A 201 11.65 3.97 -4.77
N ILE A 202 10.51 3.62 -4.18
CA ILE A 202 9.34 3.22 -4.98
C ILE A 202 8.45 4.40 -5.38
N PHE A 203 8.30 5.38 -4.49
CA PHE A 203 7.24 6.37 -4.63
C PHE A 203 7.73 7.81 -4.78
N HIS A 204 9.02 8.12 -4.55
CA HIS A 204 9.50 9.51 -4.57
C HIS A 204 9.22 10.24 -5.89
N LEU A 205 9.47 9.57 -7.02
CA LEU A 205 9.26 10.15 -8.35
C LEU A 205 7.79 10.14 -8.80
N ARG A 206 6.92 9.38 -8.11
CA ARG A 206 5.50 9.21 -8.49
C ARG A 206 4.54 9.98 -7.60
N HIS A 207 4.97 10.38 -6.40
CA HIS A 207 4.17 11.16 -5.48
C HIS A 207 4.52 12.64 -5.56
N GLY A 208 3.47 13.46 -5.74
CA GLY A 208 3.58 14.92 -5.64
C GLY A 208 4.12 15.37 -4.28
N TRP A 209 4.64 16.60 -4.22
CA TRP A 209 5.27 17.17 -3.03
C TRP A 209 4.39 17.05 -1.77
N ALA A 210 3.09 17.32 -1.89
CA ALA A 210 2.15 17.26 -0.78
C ALA A 210 2.07 15.85 -0.17
N LEU A 211 1.97 14.81 -1.01
CA LEU A 211 1.90 13.43 -0.53
C LEU A 211 3.22 12.96 0.06
N ARG A 212 4.36 13.35 -0.54
CA ARG A 212 5.70 13.09 0.03
C ARG A 212 5.83 13.70 1.42
N LYS A 213 5.46 14.98 1.59
CA LYS A 213 5.48 15.65 2.90
C LYS A 213 4.55 15.01 3.91
N ALA A 214 3.35 14.61 3.48
CA ALA A 214 2.37 13.95 4.34
C ALA A 214 2.84 12.56 4.81
N VAL A 215 3.62 11.85 4.01
CA VAL A 215 4.26 10.59 4.44
C VAL A 215 5.42 10.87 5.40
N SER A 216 6.33 11.77 5.03
CA SER A 216 7.48 12.13 5.87
C SER A 216 7.07 12.62 7.25
N SER A 217 6.00 13.42 7.36
CA SER A 217 5.51 13.92 8.65
C SER A 217 4.96 12.83 9.56
N ARG A 218 4.58 11.66 9.01
CA ARG A 218 3.98 10.55 9.78
C ARG A 218 4.96 9.43 10.11
N LEU A 219 6.20 9.50 9.63
CA LEU A 219 7.23 8.48 9.88
C LEU A 219 7.49 8.26 11.38
N HIS A 220 7.32 9.29 12.22
CA HIS A 220 7.50 9.17 13.67
C HIS A 220 6.40 8.35 14.37
N HIS A 221 5.31 8.02 13.68
CA HIS A 221 4.24 7.14 14.18
C HIS A 221 4.43 5.66 13.80
N ILE A 222 5.50 5.34 13.07
CA ILE A 222 5.81 3.95 12.70
C ILE A 222 6.15 3.16 13.97
N PRO A 223 5.60 1.95 14.13
CA PRO A 223 5.88 1.11 15.30
C PRO A 223 7.37 0.74 15.37
N THR A 224 7.85 0.50 16.59
CA THR A 224 9.16 -0.14 16.79
C THR A 224 9.17 -1.54 16.18
N LYS A 225 10.36 -2.11 15.94
CA LYS A 225 10.49 -3.50 15.50
C LYS A 225 9.73 -4.47 16.40
N GLN A 226 9.94 -4.38 17.71
CA GLN A 226 9.24 -5.23 18.69
C GLN A 226 7.72 -5.02 18.67
N GLN A 227 7.24 -3.78 18.46
CA GLN A 227 5.80 -3.52 18.30
C GLN A 227 5.26 -4.13 17.00
N LEU A 228 6.01 -4.07 15.91
CA LEU A 228 5.64 -4.66 14.63
C LEU A 228 5.47 -6.19 14.75
N PHE A 229 6.47 -6.90 15.28
CA PHE A 229 6.38 -8.37 15.46
C PHE A 229 5.27 -8.78 16.43
N ARG A 230 5.05 -8.01 17.51
CA ARG A 230 3.89 -8.22 18.39
C ARG A 230 2.56 -8.07 17.66
N LYS A 231 2.41 -7.02 16.84
CA LYS A 231 1.18 -6.80 16.04
C LYS A 231 0.98 -7.88 14.97
N LEU A 232 2.07 -8.43 14.43
CA LEU A 232 2.04 -9.56 13.51
C LEU A 232 1.71 -10.89 14.20
N ASN A 233 1.73 -10.92 15.54
CA ASN A 233 1.69 -12.14 16.34
C ASN A 233 2.69 -13.19 15.83
N GLN A 234 3.92 -12.76 15.59
CA GLN A 234 4.99 -13.62 15.08
C GLN A 234 6.22 -13.44 15.96
N ASP A 235 6.90 -14.56 16.23
CA ASP A 235 8.24 -14.50 16.79
C ASP A 235 9.18 -13.81 15.78
N GLU A 236 10.20 -13.13 16.28
CA GLU A 236 11.12 -12.40 15.42
C GLU A 236 11.88 -13.37 14.50
N SER A 237 12.33 -14.52 15.01
CA SER A 237 13.07 -15.49 14.22
C SER A 237 12.21 -16.11 13.11
N SER A 238 10.98 -16.54 13.43
CA SER A 238 10.03 -17.08 12.45
C SER A 238 9.60 -16.03 11.44
N GLY A 239 9.26 -14.82 11.92
CA GLY A 239 8.85 -13.72 11.07
C GLY A 239 9.95 -13.29 10.09
N ARG A 240 11.22 -13.34 10.49
CA ARG A 240 12.35 -13.07 9.57
C ARG A 240 12.47 -14.12 8.46
N VAL A 241 12.30 -15.40 8.78
CA VAL A 241 12.29 -16.47 7.77
C VAL A 241 11.17 -16.24 6.76
N LEU A 242 9.97 -15.88 7.24
CA LEU A 242 8.81 -15.61 6.38
C LEU A 242 8.97 -14.33 5.54
N MET A 243 9.53 -13.26 6.12
CA MET A 243 9.88 -12.04 5.38
C MET A 243 10.89 -12.36 4.27
N GLN A 244 11.93 -13.15 4.57
CA GLN A 244 12.94 -13.55 3.60
C GLN A 244 12.33 -14.41 2.48
N ALA A 245 11.39 -15.30 2.81
CA ALA A 245 10.68 -16.09 1.81
C ALA A 245 9.93 -15.19 0.82
N TYR A 246 9.21 -14.16 1.30
CA TYR A 246 8.58 -13.17 0.42
C TYR A 246 9.59 -12.38 -0.43
N VAL A 247 10.68 -11.90 0.17
CA VAL A 247 11.74 -11.16 -0.54
C VAL A 247 12.36 -11.99 -1.66
N THR A 248 12.46 -13.30 -1.45
CA THR A 248 13.04 -14.24 -2.42
C THR A 248 12.06 -14.62 -3.52
N ALA A 249 10.78 -14.82 -3.20
CA ALA A 249 9.77 -15.29 -4.15
C ALA A 249 9.17 -14.17 -5.02
N SER A 250 8.95 -12.98 -4.45
CA SER A 250 8.26 -11.88 -5.15
C SER A 250 8.93 -11.35 -6.44
N PRO A 251 10.27 -11.31 -6.61
CA PRO A 251 10.88 -10.68 -7.78
C PRO A 251 10.42 -11.25 -9.13
N ALA A 252 10.28 -12.58 -9.24
CA ALA A 252 9.87 -13.22 -10.50
C ALA A 252 8.47 -12.75 -10.93
N LEU A 253 7.52 -12.73 -10.00
CA LEU A 253 6.17 -12.23 -10.25
C LEU A 253 6.15 -10.74 -10.59
N LEU A 254 6.92 -9.93 -9.86
CA LEU A 254 6.97 -8.47 -10.08
C LEU A 254 7.55 -8.13 -11.47
N GLN A 255 8.59 -8.85 -11.88
CA GLN A 255 9.18 -8.72 -13.22
C GLN A 255 8.23 -9.22 -14.30
N TYR A 256 7.54 -10.34 -14.07
CA TYR A 256 6.51 -10.82 -14.98
C TYR A 256 5.41 -9.77 -15.20
N ILE A 257 4.93 -9.10 -14.14
CA ILE A 257 3.95 -8.01 -14.27
C ILE A 257 4.54 -6.85 -15.07
N ASP A 258 5.78 -6.40 -14.79
CA ASP A 258 6.42 -5.34 -15.58
C ASP A 258 6.47 -5.72 -17.07
N ASN A 259 6.82 -6.97 -17.38
CA ASN A 259 6.89 -7.48 -18.74
C ASN A 259 5.54 -7.43 -19.46
N ILE A 260 4.40 -7.67 -18.78
CA ILE A 260 3.07 -7.51 -19.37
C ILE A 260 2.88 -6.10 -19.94
N PHE A 261 3.31 -5.06 -19.21
CA PHE A 261 3.19 -3.67 -19.65
C PHE A 261 4.25 -3.29 -20.70
N LEU A 262 5.50 -3.71 -20.48
CA LEU A 262 6.62 -3.35 -21.35
C LEU A 262 6.51 -4.01 -22.73
N SER A 263 6.07 -5.26 -22.81
CA SER A 263 5.87 -5.96 -24.09
C SER A 263 4.74 -5.37 -24.93
N ARG A 264 3.91 -4.52 -24.33
CA ARG A 264 2.80 -3.78 -24.97
C ARG A 264 3.12 -2.30 -25.17
N GLU A 265 4.36 -1.89 -24.95
CA GLU A 265 4.84 -0.50 -25.09
C GLU A 265 4.09 0.51 -24.19
N LEU A 266 3.46 0.04 -23.11
CA LEU A 266 2.65 0.89 -22.22
C LEU A 266 3.51 1.71 -21.26
N GLY A 267 4.73 1.24 -20.99
CA GLY A 267 5.61 1.74 -19.94
C GLY A 267 5.07 1.48 -18.53
N ILE A 268 5.92 1.67 -17.53
CA ILE A 268 5.59 1.41 -16.12
C ILE A 268 5.74 2.65 -15.23
N ASP A 269 5.99 3.83 -15.82
CA ASP A 269 6.39 5.02 -15.07
C ASP A 269 5.31 6.06 -14.76
N TRP A 270 4.08 5.80 -15.20
CA TRP A 270 2.94 6.72 -15.15
C TRP A 270 2.04 6.57 -13.90
#